data_AF-A0A924ZFE7-F1
#
_entry.id   AF-A0A924ZFE7-F1
#
_cell.length_a   1.000
_cell.length_b   1.000
_cell.length_c   1.000
_cell.angle_alpha   90.00
_cell.angle_beta   90.00
_cell.angle_gamma   90.00
#
_symmetry.space_group_name_H-M   'P 1'
#
loop_
_entity.id
_entity.type
_entity.pdbx_description
1 polymer ?
#
loop_
_entity_poly.entity_id
_entity_poly.type
_entity_poly.pdbx_seq_one_letter_code
_entity_poly.pdbx_strand_id
1 'polypeptide(L)' 'MSHQVAFILRRVLMTVPMLLAMSVVVFLIIRLVPGDPVRTMLGFRATDANVAELRERLGLDRGLVEQYL' A
#
# COMPACT_ATOMS: atom_id res chain seq x y z
N MET A 1 37.99 -11.42 -2.72
CA MET A 1 36.94 -10.37 -2.90
C MET A 1 35.55 -10.93 -3.18
N SER A 2 35.39 -12.23 -3.52
CA SER A 2 34.10 -12.89 -3.82
C SER A 2 33.20 -13.15 -2.60
N HIS A 3 33.78 -13.47 -1.44
CA HIS A 3 32.99 -13.76 -0.21
C HIS A 3 32.19 -12.56 0.30
N GLN A 4 32.72 -11.35 0.16
CA GLN A 4 32.02 -10.12 0.59
C GLN A 4 30.81 -9.84 -0.31
N VAL A 5 30.96 -10.03 -1.63
CA VAL A 5 29.86 -9.87 -2.59
C VAL A 5 28.76 -10.90 -2.37
N ALA A 6 29.11 -12.18 -2.16
CA ALA A 6 28.15 -13.23 -1.85
C ALA A 6 27.40 -12.99 -0.53
N PHE A 7 28.09 -12.48 0.49
CA PHE A 7 27.48 -12.11 1.77
C PHE A 7 26.49 -10.95 1.61
N ILE A 8 26.86 -9.90 0.88
CA ILE A 8 25.99 -8.74 0.61
C ILE A 8 24.76 -9.19 -0.20
N LEU A 9 24.93 -9.98 -1.25
CA LEU A 9 23.83 -10.52 -2.07
C LEU A 9 22.86 -11.35 -1.23
N ARG A 10 23.36 -12.27 -0.40
CA ARG A 10 22.52 -13.08 0.49
C ARG A 10 21.74 -12.20 1.46
N ARG A 11 22.37 -11.16 2.01
CA ARG A 11 21.73 -10.23 2.94
C ARG A 11 20.63 -9.41 2.25
N VAL A 12 20.90 -8.86 1.07
CA VAL A 12 19.91 -8.12 0.28
C VAL A 12 18.73 -9.02 -0.09
N LEU A 13 19.01 -10.26 -0.54
CA LEU A 13 17.97 -11.21 -0.90
C LEU A 13 17.09 -11.60 0.29
N MET A 14 17.63 -11.61 1.50
CA MET A 14 16.85 -11.82 2.74
C MET A 14 16.08 -10.57 3.19
N THR A 15 16.54 -9.37 2.84
CA THR A 15 15.82 -8.12 3.13
C THR A 15 14.57 -7.97 2.26
N VAL A 16 14.62 -8.38 0.98
CA VAL A 16 13.48 -8.28 0.04
C VAL A 16 12.18 -8.90 0.60
N PRO A 17 12.14 -10.17 1.05
CA PRO A 17 10.91 -10.76 1.60
C PRO A 17 10.46 -10.07 2.89
N MET A 18 11.39 -9.54 3.69
CA MET A 18 11.04 -8.79 4.90
C MET A 18 10.35 -7.47 4.58
N LEU A 19 10.88 -6.73 3.59
CA LEU A 19 10.25 -5.49 3.11
C LEU A 19 8.89 -5.78 2.47
N LEU A 20 8.77 -6.86 1.70
CA LEU A 20 7.51 -7.26 1.08
C LEU A 20 6.48 -7.67 2.13
N ALA A 21 6.88 -8.40 3.17
CA ALA A 21 6.00 -8.71 4.29
C ALA A 21 5.53 -7.43 5.01
N MET A 22 6.44 -6.47 5.27
CA MET A 22 6.07 -5.19 5.86
C MET A 22 5.12 -4.38 4.97
N SER A 23 5.35 -4.33 3.65
CA SER A 23 4.46 -3.59 2.74
C SER A 23 3.05 -4.19 2.72
N VAL A 24 2.94 -5.53 2.68
CA VAL A 24 1.64 -6.21 2.81
C VAL A 24 0.97 -5.87 4.13
N VAL A 25 1.70 -5.93 5.25
CA VAL A 25 1.15 -5.62 6.58
C VAL A 25 0.66 -4.17 6.64
N VAL A 26 1.45 -3.20 6.18
CA VAL A 26 1.04 -1.78 6.15
C VAL A 26 -0.20 -1.58 5.28
N PHE A 27 -0.23 -2.19 4.09
CA PHE A 27 -1.40 -2.13 3.21
C PHE A 27 -2.66 -2.69 3.88
N LEU A 28 -2.54 -3.84 4.54
CA LEU A 28 -3.65 -4.46 5.27
C LEU A 28 -4.11 -3.58 6.44
N ILE A 29 -3.18 -3.00 7.21
CA ILE A 29 -3.53 -2.10 8.32
C ILE A 29 -4.35 -0.92 7.79
N ILE A 30 -3.89 -0.24 6.73
CA ILE A 30 -4.61 0.90 6.14
C ILE A 30 -6.01 0.50 5.68
N ARG A 31 -6.16 -0.71 5.11
CA ARG A 31 -7.46 -1.25 4.66
C ARG A 31 -8.38 -1.61 5.83
N LEU A 32 -7.82 -2.06 6.95
CA LEU A 32 -8.54 -2.46 8.15
C LEU A 32 -8.93 -1.26 9.01
N VAL A 33 -8.33 -0.07 8.79
CA VAL A 33 -8.74 1.15 9.49
C VAL A 33 -10.23 1.39 9.21
N PRO A 34 -11.09 1.41 10.25
CA PRO A 34 -12.50 1.71 10.07
C PRO A 34 -12.67 3.17 9.67
N GLY A 35 -13.28 3.40 8.50
CA GLY A 35 -13.48 4.72 7.93
C GLY A 35 -13.25 4.71 6.42
N ASP A 36 -13.78 5.71 5.72
CA ASP A 36 -13.55 5.86 4.29
C ASP A 36 -12.36 6.81 4.07
N PRO A 37 -11.19 6.33 3.60
CA PRO A 37 -10.01 7.17 3.42
C PRO A 37 -10.29 8.35 2.50
N VAL A 38 -11.18 8.18 1.52
CA VAL A 38 -11.57 9.25 0.59
C VAL A 38 -12.33 10.36 1.31
N ARG A 39 -13.25 9.99 2.23
CA ARG A 39 -13.97 10.98 3.07
C ARG A 39 -13.00 11.68 4.03
N THR A 40 -12.03 10.96 4.58
CA THR A 40 -10.99 11.55 5.44
C THR A 40 -10.11 12.55 4.67
N MET A 41 -9.73 12.25 3.43
CA MET A 41 -8.95 13.14 2.57
C MET A 41 -9.72 14.40 2.16
N LEU A 42 -11.01 14.28 1.84
CA LEU A 42 -11.87 15.41 1.45
C LEU A 42 -12.34 16.25 2.65
N GLY A 43 -12.29 15.68 3.87
CA GLY A 43 -12.70 16.33 5.11
C GLY A 43 -14.12 16.87 5.03
N PHE A 44 -14.32 18.10 5.52
CA PHE A 44 -15.64 18.75 5.56
C PHE A 44 -16.27 19.02 4.18
N ARG A 45 -15.53 18.84 3.07
CA ARG A 45 -16.01 19.00 1.69
C ARG A 45 -16.39 17.69 1.02
N ALA A 46 -16.47 16.60 1.78
CA ALA A 46 -16.84 15.27 1.29
C ALA A 46 -18.34 15.21 0.91
N THR A 47 -18.68 15.67 -0.29
CA THR A 47 -19.96 15.32 -0.93
C THR A 47 -19.86 13.92 -1.53
N ASP A 48 -20.97 13.19 -1.64
CA ASP A 48 -20.95 11.83 -2.19
C ASP A 48 -20.43 11.79 -3.64
N ALA A 49 -20.69 12.85 -4.42
CA ALA A 49 -20.17 12.99 -5.79
C ALA A 49 -18.65 13.13 -5.81
N ASN A 50 -18.09 14.02 -4.96
CA ASN A 50 -16.64 14.23 -4.89
C ASN A 50 -15.93 12.99 -4.33
N VAL A 51 -16.58 12.27 -3.40
CA VAL A 51 -16.08 11.00 -2.86
C VAL A 51 -16.04 9.94 -3.96
N ALA A 52 -17.11 9.76 -4.72
CA ALA A 52 -17.15 8.78 -5.81
C ALA A 52 -16.10 9.10 -6.89
N GLU A 53 -16.01 10.36 -7.32
CA GLU A 53 -15.02 10.80 -8.31
C GLU A 53 -13.59 10.56 -7.82
N LEU A 54 -13.27 10.94 -6.58
CA LEU A 54 -11.94 10.75 -6.03
C LEU A 54 -11.64 9.26 -5.80
N ARG A 55 -12.63 8.46 -5.43
CA ARG A 55 -12.48 7.01 -5.24
C ARG A 55 -12.08 6.31 -6.54
N GLU A 56 -12.76 6.66 -7.63
CA GLU A 56 -12.48 6.15 -8.98
C GLU A 56 -11.10 6.62 -9.47
N ARG A 57 -10.77 7.91 -9.28
CA ARG A 57 -9.43 8.45 -9.60
C ARG A 57 -8.31 7.76 -8.85
N LEU A 58 -8.55 7.36 -7.60
CA LEU A 58 -7.59 6.64 -6.76
C LEU A 58 -7.61 5.12 -6.98
N GLY A 59 -8.51 4.60 -7.83
CA GLY A 59 -8.65 3.17 -8.11
C GLY A 59 -9.07 2.33 -6.89
N LEU A 60 -9.69 2.97 -5.89
CA LEU A 60 -10.10 2.30 -4.64
C LEU A 60 -11.33 1.41 -4.83
N ASP A 61 -11.98 1.50 -6.00
CA ASP A 61 -13.03 0.63 -6.53
C ASP A 61 -12.51 -0.67 -7.16
N ARG A 62 -11.20 -0.78 -7.44
CA ARG A 62 -10.57 -1.95 -8.07
C ARG A 62 -10.33 -3.11 -7.10
N GLY A 63 -9.94 -4.28 -7.61
CA GLY A 63 -9.60 -5.44 -6.79
C GLY A 63 -8.43 -5.20 -5.82
N LEU A 64 -8.36 -5.98 -4.72
CA LEU A 64 -7.30 -5.84 -3.70
C LEU A 64 -5.88 -5.94 -4.27
N VAL A 65 -5.70 -6.85 -5.22
CA VAL A 65 -4.41 -7.09 -5.87
C VAL A 65 -3.98 -5.87 -6.68
N GLU A 66 -4.91 -5.26 -7.43
CA GLU A 66 -4.64 -4.04 -8.21
C GLU A 66 -4.38 -2.82 -7.33
N GLN A 67 -4.97 -2.77 -6.13
CA GLN A 67 -4.69 -1.69 -5.16
C GLN A 67 -3.36 -1.87 -4.42
N TYR A 68 -2.78 -3.07 -4.43
CA TYR A 68 -1.53 -3.38 -3.73
C TYR A 68 -0.28 -3.26 -4.62
N LEU A 69 -0.42 -3.60 -5.91
CA LEU A 69 0.67 -3.57 -6.90
C LEU A 69 0.96 -2.16 -7.43
#